data_AF-A0A3L6JSG4-F1
#
_entry.id   AF-A0A3L6JSG4-F1
#
_cell.length_a   1.000
_cell.length_b   1.000
_cell.length_c   1.000
_cell.angle_alpha   90.00
_cell.angle_beta   90.00
_cell.angle_gamma   90.00
#
_symmetry.space_group_name_H-M   'P 1'
#
loop_
_entity.id
_entity.type
_entity.pdbx_description
1 polymer ?
#
loop_
_entity_poly.entity_id
_entity_poly.type
_entity_poly.pdbx_seq_one_letter_code
_entity_poly.pdbx_strand_id
1 'polypeptide(L)'
;MNNSESVDLTREETASTRAVLERFQKSIQDADASLNDGEFQQAMALYYDASQSADEMFERFLGLLLKTSPSTAHKTLLVEVLSWRLRYYTAQYDYHLAVAQTLTGLPREEWIARVETILVLSQSLAAKLVPILDDKTDLGITLRVKDLLRDWISGIRDLITNLRTWGMASAQVSRVLEWALDNELDVKTEK
;
A
#
# COMPACT_ATOMS: atom_id res chain seq x y z
N MET A 1 0.87 -37.27 15.97
CA MET A 1 0.82 -36.39 17.16
C MET A 1 0.99 -34.92 16.75
N ASN A 2 0.25 -34.43 15.72
CA ASN A 2 0.42 -33.06 15.17
C ASN A 2 -0.79 -32.13 15.41
N ASN A 3 -1.77 -32.55 16.23
CA ASN A 3 -3.02 -31.80 16.39
C ASN A 3 -3.03 -30.79 17.53
N SER A 4 -2.05 -30.79 18.45
CA SER A 4 -2.01 -29.81 19.54
C SER A 4 -1.32 -28.50 19.14
N GLU A 5 -0.20 -28.57 18.40
CA GLU A 5 0.53 -27.38 17.94
C GLU A 5 -0.27 -26.55 16.91
N SER A 6 -1.01 -27.19 15.99
CA SER A 6 -1.81 -26.47 15.00
C SER A 6 -3.00 -25.73 15.63
N VAL A 7 -3.57 -26.26 16.72
CA VAL A 7 -4.70 -25.66 17.44
C VAL A 7 -4.26 -24.46 18.27
N ASP A 8 -3.09 -24.52 18.92
CA ASP A 8 -2.56 -23.39 19.69
C ASP A 8 -2.16 -22.21 18.79
N LEU A 9 -1.54 -22.47 17.63
CA LEU A 9 -1.21 -21.44 16.64
C LEU A 9 -2.45 -20.69 16.14
N THR A 10 -3.53 -21.41 15.80
CA THR A 10 -4.79 -20.76 15.37
C THR A 10 -5.46 -19.92 16.46
N ARG A 11 -5.32 -20.29 17.74
CA ARG A 11 -5.85 -19.52 18.87
C ARG A 11 -5.06 -18.23 19.09
N GLU A 12 -3.74 -18.29 19.01
CA GLU A 12 -2.87 -17.12 19.13
C GLU A 12 -3.07 -16.13 17.98
N GLU A 13 -3.18 -16.62 16.72
CA GLU A 13 -3.47 -15.77 15.56
C GLU A 13 -4.83 -15.07 15.67
N THR A 14 -5.84 -15.77 16.22
CA THR A 14 -7.18 -15.21 16.44
C THR A 14 -7.18 -14.15 17.53
N ALA A 15 -6.49 -14.41 18.65
CA ALA A 15 -6.34 -13.44 19.74
C ALA A 15 -5.57 -12.19 19.28
N SER A 16 -4.51 -12.40 18.50
CA SER A 16 -3.71 -11.33 17.90
C SER A 16 -4.55 -10.46 16.94
N THR A 17 -5.37 -11.08 16.08
CA THR A 17 -6.21 -10.33 15.13
C THR A 17 -7.31 -9.53 15.84
N ARG A 18 -7.90 -10.10 16.90
CA ARG A 18 -8.87 -9.39 17.73
C ARG A 18 -8.27 -8.15 18.40
N ALA A 19 -7.03 -8.25 18.91
CA ALA A 19 -6.36 -7.11 19.53
C ALA A 19 -6.13 -5.94 18.56
N VAL A 20 -5.83 -6.22 17.28
CA VAL A 20 -5.71 -5.18 16.25
C VAL A 20 -7.06 -4.52 15.96
N LEU A 21 -8.14 -5.32 15.88
CA LEU A 21 -9.49 -4.80 15.66
C LEU A 21 -9.96 -3.92 16.83
N GLU A 22 -9.71 -4.34 18.07
CA GLU A 22 -10.04 -3.56 19.27
C GLU A 22 -9.29 -2.23 19.29
N ARG A 23 -8.00 -2.24 18.93
CA ARG A 23 -7.18 -1.02 18.79
C ARG A 23 -7.76 -0.09 17.73
N PHE A 24 -8.07 -0.62 16.55
CA PHE A 24 -8.69 0.14 15.46
C PHE A 24 -9.99 0.81 15.91
N GLN A 25 -10.92 0.04 16.50
CA GLN A 25 -12.21 0.55 16.94
C GLN A 25 -12.07 1.64 18.00
N LYS A 26 -11.17 1.44 18.96
CA LYS A 26 -10.88 2.43 20.00
C LYS A 26 -10.32 3.72 19.40
N SER A 27 -9.31 3.63 18.53
CA SER A 27 -8.71 4.80 17.89
C SER A 27 -9.74 5.60 17.08
N ILE A 28 -10.67 4.94 16.38
CA ILE A 28 -11.76 5.64 15.66
C ILE A 28 -12.71 6.35 16.63
N GLN A 29 -13.15 5.67 17.70
CA GLN A 29 -14.05 6.27 18.69
C GLN A 29 -13.43 7.49 19.36
N ASP A 30 -12.16 7.38 19.76
CA ASP A 30 -11.42 8.47 20.39
C ASP A 30 -11.19 9.61 19.37
N ALA A 31 -10.91 9.30 18.10
CA ALA A 31 -10.74 10.29 17.04
C ALA A 31 -12.03 11.08 16.79
N ASP A 32 -13.17 10.39 16.68
CA ASP A 32 -14.48 11.01 16.47
C ASP A 32 -14.85 11.91 17.66
N ALA A 33 -14.52 11.50 18.89
CA ALA A 33 -14.73 12.33 20.08
C ALA A 33 -13.89 13.62 20.03
N SER A 34 -12.57 13.51 19.81
CA SER A 34 -11.69 14.68 19.66
C SER A 34 -12.11 15.58 18.49
N LEU A 35 -12.64 15.00 17.39
CA LEU A 35 -13.14 15.78 16.26
C LEU A 35 -14.37 16.62 16.65
N ASN A 36 -15.31 16.03 17.37
CA ASN A 36 -16.50 16.72 17.87
C ASN A 36 -16.17 17.83 18.87
N ASP A 37 -15.10 17.65 19.64
CA ASP A 37 -14.62 18.63 20.63
C ASP A 37 -13.72 19.73 20.00
N GLY A 38 -13.46 19.64 18.69
CA GLY A 38 -12.64 20.62 17.95
C GLY A 38 -11.13 20.43 18.12
N GLU A 39 -10.69 19.32 18.70
CA GLU A 39 -9.28 18.95 18.89
C GLU A 39 -8.70 18.32 17.61
N PHE A 40 -8.67 19.10 16.52
CA PHE A 40 -8.37 18.57 15.17
C PHE A 40 -7.01 17.88 15.03
N GLN A 41 -5.98 18.36 15.74
CA GLN A 41 -4.66 17.72 15.69
C GLN A 41 -4.66 16.35 16.37
N GLN A 42 -5.37 16.22 17.50
CA GLN A 42 -5.52 14.97 18.23
C GLN A 42 -6.37 13.97 17.44
N ALA A 43 -7.50 14.42 16.88
CA ALA A 43 -8.34 13.63 16.00
C ALA A 43 -7.54 13.09 14.80
N MET A 44 -6.74 13.94 14.15
CA MET A 44 -5.89 13.52 13.03
C MET A 44 -4.86 12.45 13.43
N ALA A 45 -4.22 12.59 14.61
CA ALA A 45 -3.28 11.59 15.11
C ALA A 45 -3.97 10.24 15.37
N LEU A 46 -5.15 10.26 15.99
CA LEU A 46 -5.92 9.06 16.29
C LEU A 46 -6.47 8.36 15.03
N TYR A 47 -6.90 9.12 14.02
CA TYR A 47 -7.26 8.55 12.71
C TYR A 47 -6.05 7.93 12.02
N TYR A 48 -4.87 8.52 12.18
CA TYR A 48 -3.63 7.92 11.66
C TYR A 48 -3.33 6.58 12.35
N ASP A 49 -3.43 6.50 13.68
CA ASP A 49 -3.25 5.24 14.43
C ASP A 49 -4.27 4.16 14.03
N ALA A 50 -5.53 4.58 13.77
CA ALA A 50 -6.55 3.69 13.22
C ALA A 50 -6.15 3.18 11.83
N SER A 51 -5.65 4.06 10.95
CA SER A 51 -5.19 3.66 9.61
C SER A 51 -4.05 2.63 9.67
N GLN A 52 -3.11 2.78 10.62
CA GLN A 52 -2.03 1.81 10.81
C GLN A 52 -2.57 0.43 11.23
N SER A 53 -3.56 0.42 12.12
CA SER A 53 -4.21 -0.83 12.55
C SER A 53 -4.97 -1.50 11.40
N ALA A 54 -5.61 -0.71 10.54
CA ALA A 54 -6.27 -1.21 9.33
C ALA A 54 -5.25 -1.80 8.33
N ASP A 55 -4.10 -1.16 8.16
CA ASP A 55 -3.02 -1.66 7.31
C ASP A 55 -2.43 -2.97 7.84
N GLU A 56 -2.27 -3.10 9.16
CA GLU A 56 -1.85 -4.37 9.78
C GLU A 56 -2.87 -5.49 9.53
N MET A 57 -4.17 -5.22 9.66
CA MET A 57 -5.23 -6.20 9.32
C MET A 57 -5.20 -6.58 7.84
N PHE A 58 -4.97 -5.61 6.96
CA PHE A 58 -4.88 -5.83 5.52
C PHE A 58 -3.70 -6.74 5.17
N GLU A 59 -2.51 -6.50 5.73
CA GLU A 59 -1.34 -7.34 5.49
C GLU A 59 -1.54 -8.78 6.02
N ARG A 60 -2.22 -8.95 7.16
CA ARG A 60 -2.62 -10.28 7.65
C ARG A 60 -3.55 -11.00 6.67
N PHE A 61 -4.58 -10.31 6.19
CA PHE A 61 -5.52 -10.85 5.21
C PHE A 61 -4.81 -11.22 3.90
N LEU A 62 -3.94 -10.34 3.41
CA LEU A 62 -3.16 -10.57 2.20
C LEU A 62 -2.21 -11.77 2.37
N GLY A 63 -1.58 -11.90 3.55
CA GLY A 63 -0.75 -13.06 3.89
C GLY A 63 -1.54 -14.37 3.87
N LEU A 64 -2.79 -14.37 4.34
CA LEU A 64 -3.68 -15.54 4.23
C LEU A 64 -4.02 -15.85 2.78
N LEU A 65 -4.41 -14.84 1.98
CA LEU A 65 -4.68 -15.02 0.56
C LEU A 65 -3.47 -15.57 -0.20
N LEU A 66 -2.25 -15.14 0.13
CA LEU A 66 -1.04 -15.66 -0.52
C LEU A 66 -0.73 -17.11 -0.17
N LYS A 67 -1.13 -17.58 1.03
CA LYS A 67 -0.85 -18.95 1.52
C LYS A 67 -1.87 -20.01 1.09
N THR A 68 -3.05 -19.61 0.63
CA THR A 68 -4.13 -20.53 0.25
C THR A 68 -3.92 -21.15 -1.13
N SER A 69 -4.43 -22.38 -1.34
CA SER A 69 -4.30 -23.10 -2.61
C SER A 69 -4.91 -22.31 -3.78
N PRO A 70 -4.14 -22.02 -4.84
CA PRO A 70 -4.55 -21.06 -5.85
C PRO A 70 -5.51 -21.69 -6.86
N SER A 71 -6.81 -21.36 -6.76
CA SER A 71 -7.75 -21.45 -7.89
C SER A 71 -7.66 -20.21 -8.77
N THR A 72 -8.18 -20.25 -10.00
CA THR A 72 -8.25 -19.06 -10.87
C THR A 72 -9.05 -17.92 -10.23
N ALA A 73 -10.17 -18.24 -9.57
CA ALA A 73 -10.97 -17.26 -8.85
C ALA A 73 -10.17 -16.62 -7.69
N HIS A 74 -9.37 -17.43 -7.01
CA HIS A 74 -8.50 -16.99 -5.92
C HIS A 74 -7.38 -16.05 -6.41
N LYS A 75 -6.68 -16.42 -7.49
CA LYS A 75 -5.67 -15.58 -8.13
C LYS A 75 -6.27 -14.26 -8.62
N THR A 76 -7.47 -14.31 -9.21
CA THR A 76 -8.20 -13.13 -9.66
C THR A 76 -8.47 -12.21 -8.48
N LEU A 77 -9.06 -12.71 -7.39
CA LEU A 77 -9.36 -11.90 -6.20
C LEU A 77 -8.09 -11.28 -5.59
N LEU A 78 -7.01 -12.05 -5.46
CA LEU A 78 -5.73 -11.55 -4.98
C LEU A 78 -5.23 -10.38 -5.84
N VAL A 79 -5.27 -10.54 -7.16
CA VAL A 79 -4.87 -9.48 -8.10
C VAL A 79 -5.79 -8.27 -8.00
N GLU A 80 -7.11 -8.43 -7.89
CA GLU A 80 -8.02 -7.29 -7.71
C GLU A 80 -7.71 -6.50 -6.43
N VAL A 81 -7.51 -7.20 -5.30
CA VAL A 81 -7.24 -6.57 -4.01
C VAL A 81 -5.91 -5.81 -4.04
N LEU A 82 -4.86 -6.44 -4.58
CA LEU A 82 -3.55 -5.80 -4.77
C LEU A 82 -3.64 -4.61 -5.74
N SER A 83 -4.38 -4.76 -6.85
CA SER A 83 -4.58 -3.71 -7.85
C SER A 83 -5.27 -2.49 -7.26
N TRP A 84 -6.37 -2.72 -6.53
CA TRP A 84 -7.12 -1.67 -5.88
C TRP A 84 -6.24 -0.92 -4.88
N ARG A 85 -5.51 -1.64 -4.02
CA ARG A 85 -4.67 -1.02 -2.99
C ARG A 85 -3.49 -0.27 -3.59
N LEU A 86 -2.88 -0.79 -4.66
CA LEU A 86 -1.80 -0.11 -5.36
C LEU A 86 -2.28 1.21 -5.98
N ARG A 87 -3.43 1.21 -6.65
CA ARG A 87 -4.05 2.43 -7.20
C ARG A 87 -4.43 3.43 -6.12
N TYR A 88 -4.92 2.95 -4.97
CA TYR A 88 -5.21 3.79 -3.82
C TYR A 88 -3.94 4.53 -3.36
N TYR A 89 -2.81 3.83 -3.20
CA TYR A 89 -1.54 4.48 -2.86
C TYR A 89 -1.08 5.47 -3.91
N THR A 90 -1.26 5.16 -5.21
CA THR A 90 -0.96 6.12 -6.28
C THR A 90 -1.77 7.40 -6.13
N ALA A 91 -3.08 7.30 -5.88
CA ALA A 91 -3.93 8.47 -5.66
C ALA A 91 -3.54 9.26 -4.39
N GLN A 92 -3.02 8.58 -3.36
CA GLN A 92 -2.52 9.25 -2.15
C GLN A 92 -1.25 10.07 -2.43
N TYR A 93 -0.40 9.68 -3.39
CA TYR A 93 0.71 10.53 -3.83
C TYR A 93 0.20 11.87 -4.33
N ASP A 94 -0.72 11.82 -5.28
CA ASP A 94 -1.25 13.00 -5.94
C ASP A 94 -1.94 13.93 -4.94
N TYR A 95 -2.69 13.34 -3.98
CA TYR A 95 -3.30 14.09 -2.89
C TYR A 95 -2.25 14.80 -2.03
N HIS A 96 -1.27 14.07 -1.48
CA HIS A 96 -0.26 14.67 -0.60
C HIS A 96 0.62 15.68 -1.33
N LEU A 97 0.89 15.44 -2.61
CA LEU A 97 1.60 16.34 -3.49
C LEU A 97 0.79 17.64 -3.68
N ALA A 98 -0.49 17.55 -4.05
CA ALA A 98 -1.37 18.71 -4.19
C ALA A 98 -1.50 19.51 -2.87
N VAL A 99 -1.59 18.83 -1.74
CA VAL A 99 -1.61 19.46 -0.41
C VAL A 99 -0.30 20.21 -0.13
N ALA A 100 0.85 19.61 -0.43
CA ALA A 100 2.16 20.25 -0.27
C ALA A 100 2.33 21.52 -1.14
N GLN A 101 1.64 21.60 -2.28
CA GLN A 101 1.64 22.81 -3.14
C GLN A 101 0.75 23.92 -2.58
N THR A 102 -0.37 23.55 -1.99
CA THR A 102 -1.48 24.48 -1.69
C THR A 102 -1.44 25.01 -0.27
N LEU A 103 -0.98 24.22 0.71
CA LEU A 103 -0.93 24.66 2.09
C LEU A 103 0.31 25.54 2.35
N THR A 104 0.06 26.79 2.72
CA THR A 104 1.08 27.70 3.23
C THR A 104 1.22 27.51 4.74
N GLY A 105 2.44 27.31 5.24
CA GLY A 105 2.74 27.26 6.69
C GLY A 105 3.02 25.88 7.31
N LEU A 106 2.88 24.77 6.57
CA LEU A 106 3.40 23.45 6.99
C LEU A 106 4.74 23.17 6.29
N PRO A 107 5.71 22.52 6.95
CA PRO A 107 6.97 22.15 6.32
C PRO A 107 6.72 21.23 5.13
N ARG A 108 7.21 21.61 3.95
CA ARG A 108 7.03 20.80 2.73
C ARG A 108 7.69 19.44 2.87
N GLU A 109 8.74 19.36 3.68
CA GLU A 109 9.51 18.18 4.02
C GLU A 109 8.65 17.09 4.67
N GLU A 110 7.70 17.46 5.53
CA GLU A 110 6.81 16.50 6.19
C GLU A 110 5.86 15.81 5.19
N TRP A 111 5.36 16.56 4.21
CA TRP A 111 4.51 16.01 3.16
C TRP A 111 5.29 15.12 2.20
N ILE A 112 6.54 15.48 1.89
CA ILE A 112 7.43 14.61 1.11
C ILE A 112 7.70 13.31 1.86
N ALA A 113 8.01 13.35 3.16
CA ALA A 113 8.22 12.14 3.96
C ALA A 113 6.99 11.21 3.97
N ARG A 114 5.78 11.77 3.96
CA ARG A 114 4.53 11.00 3.80
C ARG A 114 4.45 10.35 2.43
N VAL A 115 4.74 11.08 1.36
CA VAL A 115 4.79 10.54 -0.01
C VAL A 115 5.82 9.40 -0.09
N GLU A 116 7.02 9.57 0.48
CA GLU A 116 8.06 8.53 0.51
C GLU A 116 7.61 7.28 1.25
N THR A 117 6.89 7.44 2.37
CA THR A 117 6.33 6.32 3.14
C THR A 117 5.31 5.54 2.30
N ILE A 118 4.37 6.22 1.67
CA ILE A 118 3.36 5.58 0.81
C ILE A 118 4.05 4.89 -0.37
N LEU A 119 5.12 5.48 -0.91
CA LEU A 119 5.85 4.90 -2.03
C LEU A 119 6.48 3.55 -1.66
N VAL A 120 7.09 3.45 -0.48
CA VAL A 120 7.61 2.18 0.05
C VAL A 120 6.50 1.15 0.21
N LEU A 121 5.33 1.56 0.72
CA LEU A 121 4.17 0.65 0.84
C LEU A 121 3.70 0.15 -0.53
N SER A 122 3.66 1.01 -1.55
CA SER A 122 3.29 0.59 -2.90
C SER A 122 4.31 -0.34 -3.54
N GLN A 123 5.60 -0.12 -3.31
CA GLN A 123 6.66 -1.01 -3.79
C GLN A 123 6.50 -2.40 -3.17
N SER A 124 6.17 -2.48 -1.88
CA SER A 124 5.88 -3.75 -1.20
C SER A 124 4.70 -4.51 -1.82
N LEU A 125 3.68 -3.81 -2.33
CA LEU A 125 2.57 -4.43 -3.06
C LEU A 125 2.97 -4.84 -4.48
N ALA A 126 3.68 -3.97 -5.20
CA ALA A 126 4.21 -4.28 -6.52
C ALA A 126 5.09 -5.53 -6.48
N ALA A 127 5.95 -5.67 -5.47
CA ALA A 127 6.80 -6.84 -5.27
C ALA A 127 5.99 -8.15 -5.10
N LYS A 128 4.78 -8.10 -4.53
CA LYS A 128 3.89 -9.28 -4.42
C LYS A 128 3.22 -9.64 -5.74
N LEU A 129 3.13 -8.70 -6.67
CA LEU A 129 2.58 -8.90 -8.01
C LEU A 129 3.62 -9.47 -8.98
N VAL A 130 4.92 -9.18 -8.78
CA VAL A 130 6.00 -9.63 -9.68
C VAL A 130 5.98 -11.15 -9.93
N PRO A 131 5.87 -12.04 -8.92
CA PRO A 131 5.86 -13.48 -9.16
C PRO A 131 4.69 -13.98 -10.03
N ILE A 132 3.61 -13.19 -10.15
CA ILE A 132 2.45 -13.53 -11.00
C ILE A 132 2.78 -13.32 -12.49
N LEU A 133 3.77 -12.48 -12.79
CA LEU A 133 4.22 -12.24 -14.17
C LEU A 133 4.86 -13.47 -14.82
N ASP A 134 5.48 -14.33 -14.00
CA ASP A 134 6.13 -15.57 -14.45
C ASP A 134 5.13 -16.72 -14.65
N ASP A 135 3.87 -16.54 -14.22
CA ASP A 135 2.83 -17.54 -14.36
C ASP A 135 2.33 -17.62 -15.81
N LYS A 136 2.75 -18.67 -16.53
CA LYS A 136 2.34 -18.92 -17.92
C LYS A 136 0.94 -19.55 -18.04
N THR A 137 0.28 -19.86 -16.93
CA THR A 137 -1.01 -20.57 -16.94
C THR A 137 -2.22 -19.67 -17.17
N ASP A 138 -2.14 -18.39 -16.79
CA ASP A 138 -3.24 -17.43 -16.91
C ASP A 138 -2.77 -16.11 -17.54
N LEU A 139 -2.68 -16.11 -18.87
CA LEU A 139 -2.29 -14.95 -19.67
C LEU A 139 -3.15 -13.72 -19.40
N GLY A 140 -4.44 -13.90 -19.09
CA GLY A 140 -5.35 -12.79 -18.81
C GLY A 140 -4.94 -12.06 -17.53
N ILE A 141 -4.68 -12.81 -16.46
CA ILE A 141 -4.17 -12.24 -15.20
C ILE A 141 -2.79 -11.60 -15.42
N THR A 142 -1.87 -12.27 -16.11
CA THR A 142 -0.53 -11.73 -16.39
C THR A 142 -0.60 -10.38 -17.10
N LEU A 143 -1.43 -10.24 -18.13
CA LEU A 143 -1.59 -8.98 -18.88
C LEU A 143 -2.13 -7.86 -17.97
N ARG A 144 -3.12 -8.16 -17.14
CA ARG A 144 -3.68 -7.18 -16.20
C ARG A 144 -2.66 -6.69 -15.18
N VAL A 145 -1.82 -7.60 -14.66
CA VAL A 145 -0.73 -7.23 -13.74
C VAL A 145 0.32 -6.38 -14.46
N LYS A 146 0.68 -6.72 -15.71
CA LYS A 146 1.60 -5.89 -16.52
C LYS A 146 1.09 -4.47 -16.72
N ASP A 147 -0.19 -4.31 -17.10
CA ASP A 147 -0.77 -3.00 -17.31
C ASP A 147 -0.82 -2.19 -16.01
N LEU A 148 -1.22 -2.82 -14.90
CA LEU A 148 -1.21 -2.19 -13.58
C LEU A 148 0.19 -1.70 -13.18
N LEU A 149 1.22 -2.53 -13.33
CA LEU A 149 2.59 -2.18 -12.94
C LEU A 149 3.16 -1.08 -13.85
N ARG A 150 2.79 -1.08 -15.14
CA ARG A 150 3.14 0.01 -16.07
C ARG A 150 2.54 1.33 -15.62
N ASP A 151 1.25 1.35 -15.28
CA ASP A 151 0.56 2.55 -14.78
C ASP A 151 1.22 3.07 -13.49
N TRP A 152 1.56 2.15 -12.57
CA TRP A 152 2.26 2.49 -11.34
C TRP A 152 3.65 3.11 -11.59
N ILE A 153 4.46 2.55 -12.49
CA ILE A 153 5.77 3.12 -12.89
C ILE A 153 5.60 4.50 -13.52
N SER A 154 4.58 4.68 -14.36
CA SER A 154 4.28 6.00 -14.93
C SER A 154 4.02 7.02 -13.82
N GLY A 155 3.20 6.66 -12.83
CA GLY A 155 2.94 7.52 -11.67
C GLY A 155 4.21 7.88 -10.89
N ILE A 156 5.16 6.94 -10.74
CA ILE A 156 6.47 7.22 -10.10
C ILE A 156 7.28 8.22 -10.92
N ARG A 157 7.29 8.09 -12.25
CA ARG A 157 8.00 9.04 -13.14
C ARG A 157 7.39 10.43 -13.10
N ASP A 158 6.07 10.51 -13.05
CA ASP A 158 5.34 11.77 -12.89
C ASP A 158 5.67 12.41 -11.54
N LEU A 159 5.73 11.61 -10.47
CA LEU A 159 6.16 12.06 -9.15
C LEU A 159 7.59 12.64 -9.16
N ILE A 160 8.56 11.97 -9.79
CA ILE A 160 9.94 12.50 -9.94
C ILE A 160 9.92 13.84 -10.66
N THR A 161 9.17 13.92 -11.76
CA THR A 161 9.06 15.14 -12.58
C THR A 161 8.46 16.30 -11.78
N ASN A 162 7.43 16.02 -10.98
CA ASN A 162 6.79 17.01 -10.12
C ASN A 162 7.74 17.49 -9.02
N LEU A 163 8.41 16.58 -8.31
CA LEU A 163 9.38 16.94 -7.27
C LEU A 163 10.50 17.82 -7.84
N ARG A 164 11.04 17.45 -9.01
CA ARG A 164 12.08 18.21 -9.70
C ARG A 164 11.62 19.63 -10.05
N THR A 165 10.39 19.77 -10.55
CA THR A 165 9.78 21.07 -10.88
C THR A 165 9.73 21.99 -9.65
N TRP A 166 9.63 21.42 -8.45
CA TRP A 166 9.57 22.19 -7.19
C TRP A 166 10.93 22.43 -6.56
N GLY A 167 12.02 22.06 -7.24
CA GLY A 167 13.38 22.16 -6.70
C GLY A 167 13.69 21.14 -5.61
N MET A 168 12.94 20.04 -5.58
CA MET A 168 13.08 18.97 -4.60
C MET A 168 13.62 17.69 -5.25
N ALA A 169 14.33 16.91 -4.47
CA ALA A 169 14.80 15.59 -4.87
C ALA A 169 14.48 14.60 -3.74
N SER A 170 13.96 13.42 -4.10
CA SER A 170 13.78 12.32 -3.16
C SER A 170 14.62 11.14 -3.62
N ALA A 171 15.59 10.75 -2.79
CA ALA A 171 16.37 9.54 -3.01
C ALA A 171 15.51 8.28 -2.89
N GLN A 172 14.41 8.31 -2.14
CA GLN A 172 13.49 7.19 -2.03
C GLN A 172 12.75 6.97 -3.35
N VAL A 173 12.26 8.04 -3.98
CA VAL A 173 11.53 7.92 -5.25
C VAL A 173 12.42 7.35 -6.35
N SER A 174 13.66 7.84 -6.46
CA SER A 174 14.64 7.29 -7.42
C SER A 174 14.94 5.81 -7.17
N ARG A 175 15.11 5.39 -5.90
CA ARG A 175 15.37 3.99 -5.55
C ARG A 175 14.21 3.06 -5.90
N VAL A 176 12.97 3.52 -5.74
CA VAL A 176 11.79 2.71 -6.12
C VAL A 176 11.70 2.57 -7.64
N LEU A 177 11.99 3.64 -8.39
CA LEU A 177 12.06 3.55 -9.85
C LEU A 177 13.19 2.61 -10.30
N GLU A 178 14.38 2.74 -9.73
CA GLU A 178 15.51 1.86 -10.02
C GLU A 178 15.17 0.39 -9.77
N TRP A 179 14.58 0.08 -8.61
CA TRP A 179 14.08 -1.26 -8.32
C TRP A 179 13.09 -1.76 -9.37
N ALA A 180 12.15 -0.91 -9.83
CA ALA A 180 11.18 -1.32 -10.85
C ALA A 180 11.84 -1.61 -12.21
N LEU A 181 12.89 -0.86 -12.56
CA LEU A 181 13.69 -1.10 -13.77
C LEU A 181 14.50 -2.39 -13.66
N ASP A 182 15.12 -2.64 -12.51
CA ASP A 182 15.89 -3.87 -12.24
C ASP A 182 15.03 -5.13 -12.28
N ASN A 183 13.72 -5.00 -12.02
CA ASN A 183 12.74 -6.08 -12.14
C ASN A 183 12.07 -6.13 -13.52
N GLU A 184 12.61 -5.43 -14.52
CA GLU A 184 12.12 -5.39 -15.90
C GLU A 184 10.63 -5.00 -16.01
N LEU A 185 10.12 -4.21 -15.06
CA LEU A 185 8.70 -3.85 -15.04
C LEU A 185 8.36 -2.75 -16.07
N ASP A 186 9.38 -2.04 -16.55
CA ASP A 186 9.28 -1.05 -17.62
C ASP A 186 9.48 -1.69 -18.99
N VAL A 187 8.62 -2.64 -19.36
CA VAL A 187 8.60 -3.14 -20.73
C VAL A 187 7.78 -2.18 -21.58
N LYS A 188 8.47 -1.32 -22.32
CA LYS A 188 7.90 -0.77 -23.56
C LYS A 188 7.50 -1.98 -24.40
N THR A 189 6.21 -2.22 -24.56
CA THR A 189 5.72 -3.18 -25.55
C THR A 189 6.37 -2.83 -26.88
N GLU A 190 7.29 -3.68 -27.33
CA GLU A 190 7.68 -3.70 -28.73
C GLU A 190 6.39 -3.79 -29.55
N LYS A 191 6.25 -2.84 -30.48
CA LYS A 191 5.11 -2.75 -31.38
C LYS A 191 5.03 -3.95 -32.30
#